data_AF-A0AAD7FLY3-F1
#
_entry.id   AF-A0AAD7FLY3-F1
#
_cell.length_a   1.000
_cell.length_b   1.000
_cell.length_c   1.000
_cell.angle_alpha   90.00
_cell.angle_beta   90.00
_cell.angle_gamma   90.00
#
_symmetry.space_group_name_H-M   'P 1'
#
loop_
_entity.id
_entity.type
_entity.pdbx_description
1 polymer ?
#
loop_
_entity_poly.entity_id
_entity_poly.type
_entity_poly.pdbx_seq_one_letter_code
_entity_poly.pdbx_strand_id
1 'polypeptide(L)'
;MDLVDQMENLQVDDQIGKLKANMETAKAIESEYVEEQWGKLFPSSSSSSGVPHDTDDDDDDGDMLCIKSFTYDENGNVKAEKIPLHVNTEYTEQYPAHPPYRFVTPGLRSAWVRRINMTQAPFLPFPNDPAFPRDEYLRSFEQYQWETDKLDPDEELIQYEVVRRLHCDHDLTAAEIEEVRHELELLPLRDTNSNGLLWAASQRDAPMVIWGDGQSSAEKPPLPKYFAQETTEATDIFAQVNTGREQFCFNLNCIQDYCNIHVAPEWFRYKTPQFLSRSDEARLTSAAMSDQRRPACGEDCFRLIQLDDIEPESSAADSALVWSMLKFESDILPCDLAVLCKLPCRQAFFIRRQLISDTEVETRNKKVRRSGEKQDKPTFGNCFPLLLFTPAPHPSQEKHWNCNDIN
;
A
#
# COMPACT_ATOMS: atom_id res chain seq x y z
N MET A 1 -8.23 -41.11 0.05
CA MET A 1 -7.51 -39.83 -0.02
C MET A 1 -6.96 -39.63 -1.42
N ASP A 2 -6.17 -40.55 -2.00
CA ASP A 2 -5.57 -40.38 -3.35
C ASP A 2 -6.48 -40.06 -4.55
N LEU A 3 -7.78 -40.41 -4.56
CA LEU A 3 -8.65 -40.17 -5.73
C LEU A 3 -9.30 -38.78 -5.73
N VAL A 4 -9.47 -38.16 -4.55
CA VAL A 4 -10.06 -36.81 -4.45
C VAL A 4 -9.00 -35.78 -4.87
N ASP A 5 -7.79 -35.91 -4.33
CA ASP A 5 -6.64 -35.07 -4.69
C ASP A 5 -6.31 -35.17 -6.20
N GLN A 6 -6.45 -36.35 -6.81
CA GLN A 6 -6.26 -36.51 -8.27
C GLN A 6 -7.35 -35.82 -9.11
N MET A 7 -8.60 -35.80 -8.63
CA MET A 7 -9.69 -35.13 -9.33
C MET A 7 -9.61 -33.61 -9.19
N GLU A 8 -9.22 -33.11 -8.02
CA GLU A 8 -8.99 -31.68 -7.79
C GLU A 8 -7.84 -31.17 -8.66
N ASN A 9 -6.72 -31.89 -8.73
CA ASN A 9 -5.60 -31.52 -9.60
C ASN A 9 -5.96 -31.48 -11.09
N LEU A 10 -6.75 -32.44 -11.58
CA LEU A 10 -7.19 -32.46 -12.98
C LEU A 10 -8.10 -31.28 -13.34
N GLN A 11 -8.89 -30.80 -12.38
CA GLN A 11 -9.79 -29.67 -12.58
C GLN A 11 -9.03 -28.34 -12.61
N VAL A 12 -7.98 -28.22 -11.80
CA VAL A 12 -7.05 -27.09 -11.81
C VAL A 12 -6.29 -27.02 -13.13
N ASP A 13 -5.76 -28.14 -13.62
CA ASP A 13 -5.02 -28.19 -14.89
C ASP A 13 -5.87 -27.77 -16.10
N ASP A 14 -7.15 -28.16 -16.15
CA ASP A 14 -8.08 -27.75 -17.22
C ASP A 14 -8.40 -26.25 -17.16
N GLN A 15 -8.53 -25.68 -15.96
CA GLN A 15 -8.73 -24.24 -15.78
C GLN A 15 -7.49 -23.44 -16.17
N ILE A 16 -6.29 -23.89 -15.79
CA ILE A 16 -5.02 -23.30 -16.20
C ILE A 16 -4.88 -23.35 -17.73
N GLY A 17 -5.22 -24.47 -18.36
CA GLY A 17 -5.19 -24.62 -19.82
C GLY A 17 -6.10 -23.60 -20.54
N LYS A 18 -7.32 -23.38 -20.03
CA LYS A 18 -8.26 -22.38 -20.56
C LYS A 18 -7.75 -20.94 -20.38
N LEU A 19 -7.16 -20.64 -19.22
CA LEU A 19 -6.57 -19.33 -18.96
C LEU A 19 -5.41 -19.02 -19.89
N LYS A 20 -4.52 -20.00 -20.14
CA LYS A 20 -3.41 -19.86 -21.09
C LYS A 20 -3.89 -19.56 -22.51
N ALA A 21 -4.89 -20.30 -22.99
CA ALA A 21 -5.46 -20.06 -24.31
C ALA A 21 -6.09 -18.65 -24.44
N ASN A 22 -6.77 -18.18 -23.39
CA ASN A 22 -7.34 -16.83 -23.36
C ASN A 22 -6.25 -15.74 -23.33
N MET A 23 -5.16 -15.94 -22.58
CA MET A 23 -4.03 -15.01 -22.54
C MET A 23 -3.29 -14.92 -23.88
N GLU A 24 -3.04 -16.05 -24.54
CA GLU A 24 -2.43 -16.06 -25.88
C GLU A 24 -3.30 -15.34 -26.90
N THR A 25 -4.63 -15.52 -26.81
CA THR A 25 -5.59 -14.82 -27.66
C THR A 25 -5.56 -13.31 -27.40
N ALA A 26 -5.49 -12.88 -26.14
CA ALA A 26 -5.39 -11.47 -25.76
C ALA A 26 -4.09 -10.83 -26.27
N LYS A 27 -2.94 -11.51 -26.11
CA LYS A 27 -1.64 -11.06 -26.65
C LYS A 27 -1.67 -10.90 -28.18
N ALA A 28 -2.36 -11.80 -28.89
CA ALA A 28 -2.52 -11.70 -30.34
C ALA A 28 -3.37 -10.48 -30.75
N ILE A 29 -4.49 -10.23 -30.05
CA ILE A 29 -5.36 -9.07 -30.31
C ILE A 29 -4.61 -7.76 -30.04
N GLU A 30 -3.85 -7.69 -28.95
CA GLU A 30 -3.06 -6.50 -28.61
C GLU A 30 -1.98 -6.22 -29.66
N SER A 31 -1.27 -7.24 -30.13
CA SER A 31 -0.28 -7.10 -31.21
C SER A 31 -0.90 -6.56 -32.50
N GLU A 32 -2.10 -7.03 -32.87
CA GLU A 32 -2.82 -6.57 -34.07
C GLU A 32 -3.31 -5.12 -33.90
N TYR A 33 -3.84 -4.78 -32.73
CA TYR A 33 -4.31 -3.42 -32.43
C TYR A 33 -3.18 -2.39 -32.35
N VAL A 34 -2.03 -2.77 -31.76
CA VAL A 34 -0.83 -1.93 -31.71
C VAL A 34 -0.29 -1.68 -33.11
N GLU A 35 -0.20 -2.70 -33.98
CA GLU A 35 0.23 -2.51 -35.37
C GLU A 35 -0.74 -1.60 -36.16
N GLU A 36 -2.05 -1.75 -35.96
CA GLU A 36 -3.06 -0.96 -36.67
C GLU A 36 -3.08 0.51 -36.22
N GLN A 37 -2.99 0.78 -34.91
CA GLN A 37 -3.02 2.15 -34.36
C GLN A 37 -1.70 2.90 -34.58
N TRP A 38 -0.55 2.22 -34.42
CA TRP A 38 0.74 2.85 -34.70
C TRP A 38 0.95 3.12 -36.20
N GLY A 39 0.43 2.25 -37.07
CA GLY A 39 0.40 2.48 -38.53
C GLY A 39 -0.45 3.67 -38.95
N LYS A 40 -1.51 4.01 -38.20
CA LYS A 40 -2.38 5.17 -38.42
C LYS A 40 -1.82 6.47 -37.84
N LEU A 41 -1.11 6.41 -36.70
CA LEU A 41 -0.55 7.59 -36.02
C LEU A 41 0.78 8.05 -36.64
N PHE A 42 1.52 7.16 -37.30
CA PHE A 42 2.78 7.48 -37.97
C PHE A 42 2.78 6.97 -39.43
N PRO A 43 1.97 7.56 -40.33
CA PRO A 43 1.99 7.17 -41.73
C PRO A 43 3.40 7.39 -42.28
N SER A 44 4.01 6.30 -42.76
CA SER A 44 5.32 6.33 -43.39
C SER A 44 5.28 7.31 -44.56
N SER A 45 6.07 8.37 -44.47
CA SER A 45 6.13 9.43 -45.46
C SER A 45 6.80 8.93 -46.74
N SER A 46 6.03 8.26 -47.59
CA SER A 46 6.38 7.98 -48.97
C SER A 46 5.22 8.39 -49.89
N SER A 47 5.43 9.52 -50.56
CA SER A 47 4.99 9.81 -51.93
C SER A 47 3.52 9.56 -52.32
N SER A 48 2.80 10.68 -52.38
CA SER A 48 2.02 11.16 -53.53
C SER A 48 0.88 10.31 -54.11
N SER A 49 -0.26 11.01 -54.21
CA SER A 49 -1.27 10.98 -55.26
C SER A 49 -2.51 10.09 -55.05
N GLY A 50 -3.66 10.78 -54.99
CA GLY A 50 -4.98 10.23 -55.28
C GLY A 50 -5.87 10.00 -54.08
N VAL A 51 -6.48 11.05 -53.52
CA VAL A 51 -7.68 10.91 -52.68
C VAL A 51 -8.89 10.86 -53.64
N PRO A 52 -9.67 9.78 -53.68
CA PRO A 52 -10.96 9.76 -54.38
C PRO A 52 -11.92 10.68 -53.63
N HIS A 53 -12.56 11.57 -54.38
CA HIS A 53 -13.65 12.40 -53.90
C HIS A 53 -14.92 11.55 -53.94
N ASP A 54 -15.17 10.81 -52.86
CA ASP A 54 -16.48 10.21 -52.63
C ASP A 54 -17.46 11.34 -52.31
N THR A 55 -18.51 11.39 -53.12
CA THR A 55 -19.63 12.34 -53.04
C THR A 55 -20.86 11.51 -52.74
N ASP A 56 -20.91 10.98 -51.52
CA ASP A 56 -22.09 10.29 -51.01
C ASP A 56 -22.75 11.22 -50.00
N ASP A 57 -23.80 11.89 -50.48
CA ASP A 57 -25.00 12.35 -49.77
C ASP A 57 -24.94 12.35 -48.24
N ASP A 58 -24.24 13.33 -47.68
CA ASP A 58 -24.46 13.78 -46.30
C ASP A 58 -25.77 14.57 -46.27
N ASP A 59 -26.86 13.90 -45.91
CA ASP A 59 -28.06 14.55 -45.41
C ASP A 59 -27.65 15.44 -44.22
N ASP A 60 -27.66 16.75 -44.47
CA ASP A 60 -27.36 17.88 -43.59
C ASP A 60 -28.38 17.97 -42.44
N ASP A 61 -28.46 16.92 -41.63
CA ASP A 61 -29.11 16.91 -40.32
C ASP A 61 -28.19 17.67 -39.36
N GLY A 62 -28.22 19.01 -39.48
CA GLY A 62 -27.32 19.94 -38.81
C GLY A 62 -26.94 19.50 -37.41
N ASP A 63 -25.62 19.34 -37.20
CA ASP A 63 -24.94 18.84 -36.01
C ASP A 63 -25.46 19.48 -34.71
N MET A 64 -26.59 18.98 -34.21
CA MET A 64 -27.12 19.37 -32.92
C MET A 64 -26.31 18.60 -31.86
N LEU A 65 -25.43 19.32 -31.17
CA LEU A 65 -24.74 18.82 -29.99
C LEU A 65 -25.77 18.18 -29.05
N CYS A 66 -25.64 16.89 -28.78
CA CYS A 66 -26.51 16.17 -27.85
C CYS A 66 -25.67 15.60 -26.71
N ILE A 67 -26.15 15.74 -25.47
CA ILE A 67 -25.63 14.94 -24.36
C ILE A 67 -26.40 13.62 -24.32
N LYS A 68 -25.67 12.51 -24.25
CA LYS A 68 -26.27 11.22 -23.89
C LYS A 68 -26.41 11.19 -22.37
N SER A 69 -27.64 11.28 -21.90
CA SER A 69 -27.98 11.04 -20.50
C SER A 69 -28.32 9.58 -20.31
N PHE A 70 -27.80 8.97 -19.24
CA PHE A 70 -28.12 7.61 -18.86
C PHE A 70 -28.95 7.66 -17.57
N THR A 71 -30.16 7.11 -17.62
CA THR A 71 -31.02 6.96 -16.45
C THR A 71 -31.29 5.48 -16.21
N TYR A 72 -31.41 5.09 -14.95
CA TYR A 72 -31.73 3.72 -14.55
C TYR A 72 -33.20 3.68 -14.11
N ASP A 73 -33.97 2.74 -14.63
CA ASP A 73 -35.32 2.50 -14.13
C ASP A 73 -35.30 1.77 -12.77
N GLU A 74 -36.48 1.58 -12.16
CA GLU A 74 -36.63 0.89 -10.87
C GLU A 74 -36.15 -0.57 -10.89
N ASN A 75 -35.95 -1.15 -12.08
CA ASN A 75 -35.44 -2.51 -12.29
C ASN A 75 -33.95 -2.52 -12.67
N GLY A 76 -33.28 -1.36 -12.70
CA GLY A 76 -31.87 -1.23 -13.06
C GLY A 76 -31.57 -1.24 -14.56
N ASN A 77 -32.58 -1.17 -15.44
CA ASN A 77 -32.32 -1.10 -16.88
C ASN A 77 -31.84 0.30 -17.29
N VAL A 78 -30.79 0.35 -18.10
CA VAL A 78 -30.23 1.61 -18.61
C VAL A 78 -31.09 2.13 -19.76
N LYS A 79 -31.64 3.33 -19.58
CA LYS A 79 -32.29 4.10 -20.63
C LYS A 79 -31.40 5.27 -21.03
N ALA A 80 -30.84 5.19 -22.23
CA ALA A 80 -30.08 6.27 -22.84
C ALA A 80 -31.03 7.23 -23.56
N GLU A 81 -31.01 8.51 -23.17
CA GLU A 81 -31.75 9.57 -23.83
C GLU A 81 -30.76 10.57 -24.45
N LYS A 82 -30.96 10.90 -25.72
CA LYS A 82 -30.24 12.00 -26.36
C LYS A 82 -30.97 13.29 -25.98
N ILE A 83 -30.36 14.09 -25.13
CA ILE A 83 -30.88 15.41 -24.79
C ILE A 83 -30.25 16.40 -25.78
N PRO A 84 -31.05 17.01 -26.68
CA PRO A 84 -30.54 18.03 -27.58
C PRO A 84 -30.04 19.22 -26.76
N LEU A 85 -28.76 19.54 -26.89
CA LEU A 85 -28.21 20.75 -26.32
C LEU A 85 -28.53 21.90 -27.28
N HIS A 86 -29.54 22.69 -26.91
CA HIS A 86 -29.64 24.04 -27.45
C HIS A 86 -28.51 24.89 -26.88
N VAL A 87 -27.33 24.80 -27.50
CA VAL A 87 -26.30 25.80 -27.33
C VAL A 87 -26.85 27.07 -27.97
N ASN A 88 -27.37 27.97 -27.13
CA ASN A 88 -27.88 29.25 -27.60
C ASN A 88 -26.69 30.10 -28.05
N THR A 89 -26.28 29.95 -29.31
CA THR A 89 -25.12 30.62 -29.91
C THR A 89 -25.29 32.14 -30.03
N GLU A 90 -26.50 32.65 -29.77
CA GLU A 90 -26.82 34.09 -29.77
C GLU A 90 -26.20 34.87 -28.60
N TYR A 91 -25.68 34.21 -27.56
CA TYR A 91 -24.93 34.86 -26.48
C TYR A 91 -23.43 34.67 -26.67
N THR A 92 -22.89 35.29 -27.73
CA THR A 92 -21.46 35.67 -27.75
C THR A 92 -21.27 36.97 -26.95
N GLU A 93 -21.70 36.99 -25.69
CA GLU A 93 -21.11 37.93 -24.76
C GLU A 93 -19.63 37.55 -24.67
N GLN A 94 -18.77 38.36 -25.30
CA GLN A 94 -17.33 38.21 -25.20
C GLN A 94 -16.95 38.50 -23.75
N TYR A 95 -16.96 37.47 -22.91
CA TYR A 95 -16.35 37.55 -21.60
C TYR A 95 -14.88 37.89 -21.80
N PRO A 96 -14.34 38.92 -21.12
CA PRO A 96 -12.92 39.16 -21.16
C PRO A 96 -12.21 37.89 -20.72
N ALA A 97 -11.23 37.44 -21.51
CA ALA A 97 -10.43 36.27 -21.16
C ALA A 97 -9.87 36.46 -19.75
N HIS A 98 -10.12 35.48 -18.87
CA HIS A 98 -9.51 35.49 -17.56
C HIS A 98 -7.98 35.40 -17.70
N PRO A 99 -7.21 36.02 -16.79
CA PRO A 99 -5.78 35.81 -16.75
C PRO A 99 -5.46 34.30 -16.69
N PRO A 100 -4.40 33.84 -17.38
CA PRO A 100 -3.99 32.45 -17.30
C PRO A 100 -3.66 32.11 -15.85
N TYR A 101 -4.32 31.09 -15.31
CA TYR A 101 -4.01 30.56 -13.99
C TYR A 101 -3.57 29.11 -14.14
N ARG A 102 -2.65 28.68 -13.28
CA ARG A 102 -2.30 27.27 -13.13
C ARG A 102 -3.08 26.72 -11.96
N PHE A 103 -3.55 25.48 -12.08
CA PHE A 103 -4.16 24.81 -10.94
C PHE A 103 -3.14 24.67 -9.82
N VAL A 104 -3.54 25.08 -8.61
CA VAL A 104 -2.76 24.93 -7.39
C VAL A 104 -3.64 24.17 -6.40
N THR A 105 -3.15 23.04 -5.91
CA THR A 105 -3.84 22.30 -4.85
C THR A 105 -3.84 23.14 -3.56
N PRO A 106 -4.99 23.52 -3.00
CA PRO A 106 -5.04 24.29 -1.77
C PRO A 106 -4.46 23.46 -0.62
N GLY A 107 -3.51 24.03 0.12
CA GLY A 107 -2.87 23.36 1.27
C GLY A 107 -3.06 24.15 2.55
N LEU A 108 -3.54 23.49 3.62
CA LEU A 108 -3.60 24.06 4.97
C LEU A 108 -2.25 23.96 5.71
N ARG A 109 -1.34 23.12 5.22
CA ARG A 109 -0.03 22.87 5.78
C ARG A 109 0.98 22.78 4.65
N SER A 110 2.23 23.13 4.94
CA SER A 110 3.32 22.87 4.02
C SER A 110 3.42 21.37 3.76
N ALA A 111 3.66 21.01 2.50
CA ALA A 111 4.07 19.67 2.14
C ALA A 111 5.57 19.72 1.81
N TRP A 112 6.31 18.76 2.33
CA TRP A 112 7.63 18.46 1.81
C TRP A 112 7.45 17.88 0.42
N VAL A 113 7.80 18.66 -0.58
CA VAL A 113 7.96 18.13 -1.93
C VAL A 113 9.07 17.10 -1.82
N ARG A 114 8.76 15.81 -2.00
CA ARG A 114 9.79 14.76 -2.15
C ARG A 114 10.85 15.37 -3.04
N ARG A 115 12.13 15.32 -2.64
CA ARG A 115 13.20 15.77 -3.53
C ARG A 115 13.08 14.91 -4.77
N ILE A 116 12.38 15.41 -5.78
CA ILE A 116 12.41 14.87 -7.13
C ILE A 116 13.90 14.81 -7.38
N ASN A 117 14.38 13.62 -7.72
CA ASN A 117 15.78 13.48 -8.05
C ASN A 117 16.03 14.53 -9.13
N MET A 118 16.78 15.59 -8.81
CA MET A 118 16.94 16.72 -9.72
C MET A 118 17.72 16.30 -10.97
N THR A 119 18.32 15.11 -10.95
CA THR A 119 18.94 14.48 -12.12
C THR A 119 17.96 13.74 -13.01
N GLN A 120 16.68 13.61 -12.62
CA GLN A 120 15.64 12.91 -13.37
C GLN A 120 14.54 13.86 -13.83
N ALA A 121 14.19 13.80 -15.12
CA ALA A 121 13.03 14.52 -15.64
C ALA A 121 11.75 13.78 -15.19
N PRO A 122 10.85 14.40 -14.42
CA PRO A 122 9.65 13.72 -13.93
C PRO A 122 8.59 13.57 -15.03
N PHE A 123 8.50 14.54 -15.93
CA PHE A 123 7.62 14.52 -17.10
C PHE A 123 8.17 15.48 -18.17
N LEU A 124 7.65 15.37 -19.40
CA LEU A 124 7.91 16.28 -20.50
C LEU A 124 6.80 17.36 -20.55
N PRO A 125 7.10 18.64 -20.28
CA PRO A 125 6.13 19.71 -20.44
C PRO A 125 5.73 19.88 -21.90
N PHE A 126 4.45 20.12 -22.15
CA PHE A 126 3.92 20.45 -23.49
C PHE A 126 4.42 19.52 -24.61
N PRO A 127 4.22 18.19 -24.50
CA PRO A 127 4.82 17.23 -25.44
C PRO A 127 4.36 17.43 -26.89
N ASN A 128 3.19 18.05 -27.07
CA ASN A 128 2.59 18.32 -28.37
C ASN A 128 2.87 19.74 -28.91
N ASP A 129 3.53 20.60 -28.13
CA ASP A 129 3.85 21.96 -28.55
C ASP A 129 5.22 22.00 -29.25
N PRO A 130 5.28 22.22 -30.57
CA PRO A 130 6.55 22.27 -31.30
C PRO A 130 7.42 23.47 -30.92
N ALA A 131 6.86 24.50 -30.27
CA ALA A 131 7.61 25.65 -29.80
C ALA A 131 8.35 25.37 -28.48
N PHE A 132 7.99 24.30 -27.76
CA PHE A 132 8.66 23.93 -26.52
C PHE A 132 10.07 23.38 -26.82
N PRO A 133 11.15 23.93 -26.21
CA PRO A 133 12.52 23.49 -26.48
C PRO A 133 12.83 22.16 -25.77
N ARG A 134 12.18 21.08 -26.24
CA ARG A 134 12.24 19.72 -25.67
C ARG A 134 13.67 19.28 -25.40
N ASP A 135 14.56 19.41 -26.39
CA ASP A 135 15.93 18.91 -26.29
C ASP A 135 16.75 19.67 -25.24
N GLU A 136 16.53 20.99 -25.08
CA GLU A 136 17.23 21.80 -24.09
C GLU A 136 16.77 21.46 -22.67
N TYR A 137 15.45 21.31 -22.49
CA TYR A 137 14.87 20.87 -21.22
C TYR A 137 15.42 19.49 -20.82
N LEU A 138 15.35 18.51 -21.72
CA LEU A 138 15.77 17.14 -21.43
C LEU A 138 17.28 17.02 -21.17
N ARG A 139 18.13 17.84 -21.83
CA ARG A 139 19.58 17.90 -21.56
C ARG A 139 19.95 18.31 -20.13
N SER A 140 19.02 18.91 -19.38
CA SER A 140 19.25 19.29 -17.98
C SER A 140 19.15 18.10 -17.02
N PHE A 141 18.74 16.93 -17.51
CA PHE A 141 18.53 15.72 -16.73
C PHE A 141 19.42 14.58 -17.24
N GLU A 142 19.88 13.74 -16.33
CA GLU A 142 20.70 12.57 -16.63
C GLU A 142 19.86 11.37 -17.09
N GLN A 143 18.63 11.28 -16.58
CA GLN A 143 17.70 10.19 -16.87
C GLN A 143 16.27 10.73 -16.93
N TYR A 144 15.35 9.95 -17.48
CA TYR A 144 13.94 10.30 -17.53
C TYR A 144 13.13 9.29 -16.74
N GLN A 145 12.23 9.79 -15.88
CA GLN A 145 11.50 8.93 -14.94
C GLN A 145 10.68 7.86 -15.67
N TRP A 146 10.06 8.23 -16.79
CA TRP A 146 9.28 7.34 -17.65
C TRP A 146 10.11 6.32 -18.44
N GLU A 147 11.44 6.44 -18.47
CA GLU A 147 12.32 5.41 -19.06
C GLU A 147 12.88 4.46 -18.00
N THR A 148 12.99 4.93 -16.75
CA THR A 148 13.55 4.13 -15.64
C THR A 148 12.52 3.22 -14.99
N ASP A 149 11.25 3.61 -14.98
CA ASP A 149 10.17 2.77 -14.49
C ASP A 149 9.83 1.75 -15.59
N LYS A 150 10.39 0.54 -15.46
CA LYS A 150 10.24 -0.51 -16.47
C LYS A 150 8.88 -1.19 -16.43
N LEU A 151 8.12 -0.96 -15.37
CA LEU A 151 6.84 -1.60 -15.17
C LEU A 151 5.75 -0.72 -15.76
N ASP A 152 5.13 -1.25 -16.81
CA ASP A 152 4.02 -0.59 -17.45
C ASP A 152 2.86 -0.52 -16.44
N PRO A 153 2.36 0.68 -16.11
CA PRO A 153 1.24 0.83 -15.19
C PRO A 153 -0.02 0.08 -15.66
N ASP A 154 -0.21 -0.07 -16.97
CA ASP A 154 -1.35 -0.80 -17.52
C ASP A 154 -1.16 -2.32 -17.33
N GLU A 155 0.07 -2.81 -17.49
CA GLU A 155 0.41 -4.21 -17.21
C GLU A 155 0.18 -4.56 -15.73
N GLU A 156 0.61 -3.71 -14.80
CA GLU A 156 0.34 -3.91 -13.36
C GLU A 156 -1.16 -3.99 -13.06
N LEU A 157 -1.96 -3.14 -13.69
CA LEU A 157 -3.40 -3.09 -13.49
C LEU A 157 -4.08 -4.35 -14.04
N ILE A 158 -3.66 -4.80 -15.22
CA ILE A 158 -4.11 -6.07 -15.82
C ILE A 158 -3.75 -7.23 -14.89
N GLN A 159 -2.51 -7.31 -14.42
CA GLN A 159 -2.07 -8.38 -13.51
C GLN A 159 -2.88 -8.37 -12.19
N TYR A 160 -3.13 -7.19 -11.61
CA TYR A 160 -3.97 -7.07 -10.41
C TYR A 160 -5.38 -7.60 -10.66
N GLU A 161 -6.00 -7.24 -11.80
CA GLU A 161 -7.33 -7.71 -12.16
C GLU A 161 -7.35 -9.23 -12.40
N VAL A 162 -6.32 -9.79 -13.02
CA VAL A 162 -6.16 -11.25 -13.17
C VAL A 162 -6.18 -11.92 -11.81
N VAL A 163 -5.37 -11.45 -10.85
CA VAL A 163 -5.34 -11.99 -9.49
C VAL A 163 -6.70 -11.84 -8.79
N ARG A 164 -7.36 -10.69 -8.95
CA ARG A 164 -8.69 -10.45 -8.39
C ARG A 164 -9.72 -11.44 -8.94
N ARG A 165 -9.72 -11.71 -10.24
CA ARG A 165 -10.63 -12.67 -10.89
C ARG A 165 -10.34 -14.10 -10.46
N LEU A 166 -9.06 -14.51 -10.43
CA LEU A 166 -8.66 -15.83 -9.91
C LEU A 166 -9.16 -16.04 -8.48
N HIS A 167 -9.05 -15.03 -7.62
CA HIS A 167 -9.53 -15.14 -6.25
C HIS A 167 -11.05 -15.07 -6.13
N CYS A 168 -11.69 -14.05 -6.70
CA CYS A 168 -13.10 -13.75 -6.45
C CYS A 168 -14.08 -14.51 -7.33
N ASP A 169 -13.68 -14.86 -8.56
CA ASP A 169 -14.56 -15.54 -9.51
C ASP A 169 -14.24 -17.04 -9.62
N HIS A 170 -13.03 -17.46 -9.20
CA HIS A 170 -12.59 -18.86 -9.24
C HIS A 170 -12.22 -19.45 -7.87
N ASP A 171 -12.36 -18.70 -6.79
CA ASP A 171 -12.09 -19.13 -5.40
C ASP A 171 -10.64 -19.62 -5.15
N LEU A 172 -9.66 -19.23 -5.97
CA LEU A 172 -8.27 -19.60 -5.72
C LEU A 172 -7.72 -18.84 -4.50
N THR A 173 -6.95 -19.54 -3.68
CA THR A 173 -6.20 -18.97 -2.57
C THR A 173 -4.96 -18.22 -3.07
N ALA A 174 -4.41 -17.32 -2.23
CA ALA A 174 -3.18 -16.61 -2.57
C ALA A 174 -2.00 -17.56 -2.82
N ALA A 175 -1.95 -18.70 -2.12
CA ALA A 175 -0.90 -19.70 -2.29
C ALA A 175 -1.01 -20.42 -3.65
N GLU A 176 -2.22 -20.80 -4.07
CA GLU A 176 -2.45 -21.41 -5.38
C GLU A 176 -2.15 -20.41 -6.51
N ILE A 177 -2.52 -19.14 -6.34
CA ILE A 177 -2.22 -18.09 -7.32
C ILE A 177 -0.71 -17.86 -7.43
N GLU A 178 0.01 -17.86 -6.31
CA GLU A 178 1.47 -17.74 -6.30
C GLU A 178 2.16 -18.94 -6.99
N GLU A 179 1.59 -20.14 -6.90
CA GLU A 179 2.08 -21.34 -7.60
C GLU A 179 1.94 -21.21 -9.12
N VAL A 180 0.77 -20.79 -9.61
CA VAL A 180 0.52 -20.65 -11.06
C VAL A 180 1.10 -19.37 -11.66
N ARG A 181 1.55 -18.42 -10.82
CA ARG A 181 2.00 -17.10 -11.26
C ARG A 181 3.09 -17.14 -12.33
N HIS A 182 4.01 -18.10 -12.22
CA HIS A 182 5.12 -18.23 -13.15
C HIS A 182 4.66 -18.60 -14.56
N GLU A 183 3.56 -19.34 -14.66
CA GLU A 183 2.96 -19.72 -15.94
C GLU A 183 2.16 -18.59 -16.58
N LEU A 184 1.62 -17.70 -15.74
CA LEU A 184 0.84 -16.53 -16.15
C LEU A 184 1.71 -15.26 -16.27
N GLU A 185 3.03 -15.38 -16.08
CA GLU A 185 3.98 -14.26 -16.08
C GLU A 185 3.61 -13.13 -15.08
N LEU A 186 2.91 -13.47 -14.00
CA LEU A 186 2.53 -12.50 -12.99
C LEU A 186 3.73 -12.13 -12.10
N LEU A 187 3.80 -10.85 -11.75
CA LEU A 187 4.66 -10.38 -10.67
C LEU A 187 4.38 -11.16 -9.38
N PRO A 188 5.40 -11.33 -8.51
CA PRO A 188 5.17 -11.87 -7.17
C PRO A 188 4.02 -11.11 -6.49
N LEU A 189 3.04 -11.84 -5.95
CA LEU A 189 1.90 -11.19 -5.29
C LEU A 189 2.40 -10.24 -4.20
N ARG A 190 3.40 -10.68 -3.44
CA ARG A 190 4.11 -9.89 -2.44
C ARG A 190 5.49 -10.48 -2.15
N ASP A 191 6.56 -9.72 -2.41
CA ASP A 191 7.93 -10.12 -2.03
C ASP A 191 8.29 -9.68 -0.62
N THR A 192 7.82 -8.48 -0.23
CA THR A 192 8.04 -7.89 1.08
C THR A 192 6.82 -7.05 1.47
N ASN A 193 6.83 -6.48 2.67
CA ASN A 193 5.75 -5.57 3.08
C ASN A 193 5.66 -4.27 2.27
N SER A 194 6.69 -3.95 1.48
CA SER A 194 6.79 -2.75 0.67
C SER A 194 7.18 -3.08 -0.78
N ASN A 195 6.92 -4.29 -1.26
CA ASN A 195 7.22 -4.72 -2.63
C ASN A 195 6.25 -5.82 -3.12
N GLY A 196 6.11 -5.94 -4.44
CA GLY A 196 5.23 -6.90 -5.11
C GLY A 196 3.94 -6.28 -5.65
N LEU A 197 3.19 -7.07 -6.41
CA LEU A 197 2.01 -6.61 -7.17
C LEU A 197 0.94 -5.97 -6.27
N LEU A 198 0.62 -6.61 -5.15
CA LEU A 198 -0.43 -6.11 -4.24
C LEU A 198 0.00 -4.80 -3.56
N TRP A 199 1.28 -4.66 -3.24
CA TRP A 199 1.82 -3.40 -2.72
C TRP A 199 1.75 -2.31 -3.79
N ALA A 200 2.24 -2.57 -5.00
CA ALA A 200 2.20 -1.62 -6.11
C ALA A 200 0.77 -1.15 -6.42
N ALA A 201 -0.18 -2.09 -6.55
CA ALA A 201 -1.59 -1.80 -6.75
C ALA A 201 -2.20 -0.97 -5.60
N SER A 202 -1.79 -1.22 -4.34
CA SER A 202 -2.28 -0.45 -3.18
C SER A 202 -1.83 1.01 -3.16
N GLN A 203 -0.75 1.36 -3.88
CA GLN A 203 -0.26 2.74 -3.99
C GLN A 203 -0.95 3.51 -5.11
N ARG A 204 -1.76 2.85 -5.94
CA ARG A 204 -2.46 3.46 -7.07
C ARG A 204 -3.89 3.77 -6.68
N ASP A 205 -4.35 4.93 -7.13
CA ASP A 205 -5.79 5.16 -7.27
C ASP A 205 -6.24 4.32 -8.47
N ALA A 206 -6.71 3.09 -8.23
CA ALA A 206 -7.20 2.24 -9.30
C ALA A 206 -8.38 2.94 -9.99
N PRO A 207 -8.23 3.40 -11.25
CA PRO A 207 -9.32 4.07 -11.93
C PRO A 207 -10.47 3.09 -12.13
N MET A 208 -11.69 3.60 -12.27
CA MET A 208 -12.85 2.80 -12.66
C MET A 208 -12.67 2.30 -14.09
N VAL A 209 -11.82 1.29 -14.28
CA VAL A 209 -11.60 0.65 -15.58
C VAL A 209 -12.81 -0.20 -15.90
N ILE A 210 -13.30 -0.04 -17.12
CA ILE A 210 -14.29 -0.90 -17.74
C ILE A 210 -13.50 -1.85 -18.63
N TRP A 211 -13.49 -3.12 -18.29
CA TRP A 211 -12.78 -4.15 -19.04
C TRP A 211 -13.55 -4.52 -20.31
N GLY A 212 -12.90 -5.23 -21.24
CA GLY A 212 -13.49 -5.60 -22.53
C GLY A 212 -14.74 -6.49 -22.45
N ASP A 213 -14.99 -7.11 -21.30
CA ASP A 213 -16.22 -7.85 -20.98
C ASP A 213 -17.36 -6.96 -20.47
N GLY A 214 -17.15 -5.65 -20.41
CA GLY A 214 -18.10 -4.66 -19.91
C GLY A 214 -18.16 -4.56 -18.39
N GLN A 215 -17.40 -5.37 -17.64
CA GLN A 215 -17.38 -5.31 -16.18
C GLN A 215 -16.44 -4.20 -15.71
N SER A 216 -16.87 -3.44 -14.71
CA SER A 216 -15.98 -2.48 -14.05
C SER A 216 -15.33 -3.07 -12.82
N SER A 217 -14.06 -2.73 -12.58
CA SER A 217 -13.38 -3.01 -11.30
C SER A 217 -14.13 -2.44 -10.08
N ALA A 218 -15.03 -1.48 -10.27
CA ALA A 218 -15.85 -0.90 -9.20
C ALA A 218 -17.06 -1.76 -8.79
N GLU A 219 -17.54 -2.64 -9.67
CA GLU A 219 -18.72 -3.48 -9.40
C GLU A 219 -18.37 -4.73 -8.59
N LYS A 220 -17.10 -5.13 -8.62
CA LYS A 220 -16.58 -6.31 -7.94
C LYS A 220 -15.84 -5.91 -6.66
N PRO A 221 -15.84 -6.76 -5.62
CA PRO A 221 -15.10 -6.46 -4.41
C PRO A 221 -13.59 -6.40 -4.73
N PRO A 222 -12.84 -5.45 -4.13
CA PRO A 222 -11.38 -5.46 -4.24
C PRO A 222 -10.81 -6.71 -3.58
N LEU A 223 -9.57 -7.06 -3.92
CA LEU A 223 -8.86 -8.14 -3.22
C LEU A 223 -8.87 -7.87 -1.70
N PRO A 224 -9.21 -8.87 -0.88
CA PRO A 224 -9.24 -8.69 0.56
C PRO A 224 -7.87 -8.27 1.11
N LYS A 225 -7.84 -7.42 2.14
CA LYS A 225 -6.57 -6.95 2.73
C LYS A 225 -5.69 -8.08 3.26
N TYR A 226 -6.30 -9.18 3.71
CA TYR A 226 -5.59 -10.37 4.16
C TYR A 226 -4.92 -11.13 3.01
N PHE A 227 -5.36 -10.94 1.77
CA PHE A 227 -4.74 -11.52 0.58
C PHE A 227 -3.31 -11.00 0.39
N ALA A 228 -3.05 -9.81 0.95
CA ALA A 228 -1.73 -9.21 1.00
C ALA A 228 -0.93 -9.59 2.27
N GLN A 229 -1.47 -10.38 3.20
CA GLN A 229 -0.75 -10.77 4.42
C GLN A 229 -0.48 -12.27 4.35
N GLU A 230 0.79 -12.68 4.31
CA GLU A 230 1.12 -14.10 4.48
C GLU A 230 0.45 -14.59 5.76
N THR A 231 -0.39 -15.61 5.60
CA THR A 231 -1.34 -16.12 6.60
C THR A 231 -0.71 -16.65 7.89
N THR A 232 0.61 -16.68 7.99
CA THR A 232 1.38 -17.01 9.19
C THR A 232 1.67 -15.81 10.09
N GLU A 233 1.60 -14.57 9.58
CA GLU A 233 1.87 -13.34 10.36
C GLU A 233 0.63 -12.69 10.99
N ALA A 234 -0.59 -13.18 10.70
CA ALA A 234 -1.83 -12.58 11.21
C ALA A 234 -1.86 -12.45 12.75
N THR A 235 -1.16 -13.35 13.45
CA THR A 235 -1.04 -13.33 14.91
C THR A 235 0.17 -12.56 15.44
N ASP A 236 1.17 -12.23 14.59
CA ASP A 236 2.35 -11.46 15.03
C ASP A 236 2.12 -9.95 14.89
N ILE A 237 1.23 -9.44 15.73
CA ILE A 237 0.92 -8.01 15.88
C ILE A 237 2.19 -7.14 16.03
N PHE A 238 3.23 -7.65 16.68
CA PHE A 238 4.52 -6.99 16.83
C PHE A 238 5.24 -6.76 15.50
N ALA A 239 5.23 -7.75 14.61
CA ALA A 239 5.75 -7.57 13.25
C ALA A 239 4.90 -6.54 12.49
N GLN A 240 3.57 -6.67 12.55
CA GLN A 240 2.64 -5.76 11.88
C GLN A 240 2.79 -4.29 12.30
N VAL A 241 2.88 -4.02 13.61
CA VAL A 241 3.11 -2.67 14.14
C VAL A 241 4.49 -2.14 13.71
N ASN A 242 5.51 -2.99 13.70
CA ASN A 242 6.83 -2.60 13.21
C ASN A 242 6.86 -2.32 11.71
N THR A 243 5.97 -2.94 10.92
CA THR A 243 5.78 -2.62 9.50
C THR A 243 5.19 -1.22 9.32
N GLY A 244 4.09 -0.89 10.02
CA GLY A 244 3.46 0.44 9.93
C GLY A 244 4.35 1.57 10.47
N ARG A 245 5.29 1.24 11.36
CA ARG A 245 6.24 2.19 11.96
C ARG A 245 7.02 3.01 10.93
N GLU A 246 7.39 2.41 9.80
CA GLU A 246 8.20 3.11 8.79
C GLU A 246 7.43 4.24 8.10
N GLN A 247 6.10 4.16 8.12
CA GLN A 247 5.20 5.10 7.49
C GLN A 247 4.62 6.11 8.49
N PHE A 248 4.58 5.75 9.78
CA PHE A 248 4.03 6.59 10.83
C PHE A 248 4.99 7.68 11.31
N CYS A 249 4.52 8.94 11.37
CA CYS A 249 5.30 10.05 11.88
C CYS A 249 5.11 10.24 13.39
N PHE A 250 6.17 9.97 14.16
CA PHE A 250 6.18 10.11 15.63
C PHE A 250 6.36 11.56 16.11
N ASN A 251 6.44 12.54 15.22
CA ASN A 251 6.44 13.94 15.62
C ASN A 251 5.07 14.28 16.20
N LEU A 252 5.04 14.76 17.45
CA LEU A 252 3.80 15.10 18.17
C LEU A 252 2.96 16.18 17.46
N ASN A 253 3.55 16.97 16.56
CA ASN A 253 2.83 17.94 15.75
C ASN A 253 2.16 17.33 14.50
N CYS A 254 2.47 16.08 14.16
CA CYS A 254 1.97 15.40 12.97
C CYS A 254 1.09 14.20 13.29
N ILE A 255 1.58 13.27 14.15
CA ILE A 255 0.92 12.01 14.60
C ILE A 255 -0.02 11.45 13.51
N GLN A 256 0.53 11.14 12.35
CA GLN A 256 -0.21 10.67 11.18
C GLN A 256 0.66 9.73 10.35
N ASP A 257 0.01 8.81 9.63
CA ASP A 257 0.63 7.99 8.61
C ASP A 257 1.05 8.84 7.41
N TYR A 258 2.13 8.42 6.74
CA TYR A 258 2.67 9.03 5.52
C TYR A 258 2.78 10.56 5.62
N CYS A 259 3.34 11.05 6.71
CA CYS A 259 3.39 12.48 6.97
C CYS A 259 4.15 13.23 5.87
N ASN A 260 3.42 14.00 5.07
CA ASN A 260 3.95 14.77 3.95
C ASN A 260 5.00 15.81 4.31
N ILE A 261 5.22 16.13 5.60
CA ILE A 261 6.26 17.09 6.04
C ILE A 261 7.59 16.38 6.31
N HIS A 262 7.54 15.13 6.76
CA HIS A 262 8.71 14.38 7.22
C HIS A 262 8.93 13.14 6.36
N VAL A 263 8.95 13.29 5.03
CA VAL A 263 9.04 12.15 4.07
C VAL A 263 10.50 11.83 3.66
N ALA A 264 11.47 12.71 3.92
CA ALA A 264 12.82 12.58 3.37
C ALA A 264 13.62 11.32 3.81
N PRO A 265 14.28 10.56 2.92
CA PRO A 265 15.08 9.38 3.29
C PRO A 265 16.24 9.65 4.29
N GLU A 266 16.54 10.91 4.61
CA GLU A 266 17.50 11.29 5.64
C GLU A 266 16.89 11.41 7.05
N TRP A 267 15.56 11.50 7.22
CA TRP A 267 14.95 11.52 8.58
C TRP A 267 14.96 10.17 9.27
N PHE A 268 15.22 9.06 8.57
CA PHE A 268 15.59 7.80 9.21
C PHE A 268 16.81 7.93 10.14
N ARG A 269 17.61 9.00 10.01
CA ARG A 269 18.66 9.37 10.98
C ARG A 269 18.08 9.79 12.33
N TYR A 270 16.90 10.40 12.36
CA TYR A 270 16.08 10.53 13.56
C TYR A 270 15.30 9.24 13.73
N LYS A 271 16.03 8.19 14.10
CA LYS A 271 15.55 6.81 14.21
C LYS A 271 14.15 6.80 14.79
N THR A 272 13.19 6.46 13.94
CA THR A 272 11.88 6.03 14.39
C THR A 272 12.13 5.01 15.50
N PRO A 273 11.61 5.23 16.73
CA PRO A 273 11.95 4.36 17.84
C PRO A 273 11.58 2.94 17.44
N GLN A 274 12.59 2.09 17.28
CA GLN A 274 12.31 0.71 16.97
C GLN A 274 11.64 0.12 18.20
N PHE A 275 10.45 -0.47 18.03
CA PHE A 275 9.94 -1.36 19.06
C PHE A 275 10.90 -2.53 19.10
N LEU A 276 11.82 -2.49 20.06
CA LEU A 276 12.69 -3.60 20.36
C LEU A 276 11.86 -4.64 21.10
N SER A 277 12.00 -5.90 20.74
CA SER A 277 11.33 -6.97 21.47
C SER A 277 11.81 -6.92 22.92
N ARG A 278 10.86 -6.76 23.83
CA ARG A 278 11.08 -6.79 25.28
C ARG A 278 10.86 -8.16 25.88
N SER A 279 10.65 -9.20 25.06
CA SER A 279 10.50 -10.58 25.54
C SER A 279 11.65 -10.99 26.45
N ASP A 280 12.87 -10.57 26.10
CA ASP A 280 14.09 -10.84 26.86
C ASP A 280 14.31 -9.88 28.04
N GLU A 281 13.40 -8.96 28.28
CA GLU A 281 13.47 -7.98 29.37
C GLU A 281 12.59 -8.33 30.56
N ALA A 282 11.89 -9.48 30.52
CA ALA A 282 11.00 -9.91 31.60
C ALA A 282 11.72 -9.91 32.95
N ARG A 283 11.11 -9.28 33.96
CA ARG A 283 11.65 -9.12 35.32
C ARG A 283 10.80 -9.80 36.37
N LEU A 284 9.51 -10.00 36.10
CA LEU A 284 8.59 -10.64 37.02
C LEU A 284 8.51 -12.14 36.75
N THR A 285 8.76 -12.93 37.80
CA THR A 285 8.46 -14.36 37.81
C THR A 285 6.96 -14.57 38.00
N SER A 286 6.49 -15.77 37.67
CA SER A 286 5.10 -16.18 37.83
C SER A 286 4.62 -16.01 39.28
N ALA A 287 5.45 -16.40 40.26
CA ALA A 287 5.16 -16.18 41.68
C ALA A 287 5.05 -14.70 42.04
N ALA A 288 5.98 -13.87 41.56
CA ALA A 288 5.96 -12.42 41.82
C ALA A 288 4.72 -11.74 41.22
N MET A 289 4.22 -12.21 40.07
CA MET A 289 2.97 -11.72 39.48
C MET A 289 1.74 -12.07 40.33
N SER A 290 1.70 -13.27 40.91
CA SER A 290 0.64 -13.71 41.82
C SER A 290 0.65 -12.88 43.11
N ASP A 291 1.82 -12.54 43.63
CA ASP A 291 1.99 -11.80 44.90
C ASP A 291 1.62 -10.31 44.82
N GLN A 292 1.46 -9.73 43.62
CA GLN A 292 1.08 -8.32 43.52
C GLN A 292 -0.27 -8.06 44.21
N ARG A 293 -0.48 -6.87 44.79
CA ARG A 293 -1.73 -6.55 45.50
C ARG A 293 -2.83 -6.07 44.54
N ARG A 294 -3.39 -6.98 43.73
CA ARG A 294 -4.59 -6.74 42.92
C ARG A 294 -5.71 -7.74 43.26
N PRO A 295 -6.98 -7.32 43.26
CA PRO A 295 -8.10 -8.26 43.36
C PRO A 295 -8.10 -9.21 42.15
N ALA A 296 -8.71 -10.39 42.31
CA ALA A 296 -8.94 -11.29 41.19
C ALA A 296 -9.84 -10.60 40.13
N CYS A 297 -9.54 -10.79 38.84
CA CYS A 297 -10.30 -10.16 37.75
C CYS A 297 -11.59 -10.92 37.39
N GLY A 298 -11.84 -12.08 38.02
CA GLY A 298 -12.98 -12.95 37.74
C GLY A 298 -12.75 -14.36 38.31
N GLU A 299 -13.68 -15.28 38.02
CA GLU A 299 -13.62 -16.67 38.46
C GLU A 299 -12.44 -17.44 37.84
N ASP A 300 -12.12 -17.13 36.58
CA ASP A 300 -10.97 -17.71 35.84
C ASP A 300 -9.66 -16.93 36.04
N CYS A 301 -9.55 -16.16 37.12
CA CYS A 301 -8.34 -15.39 37.40
C CYS A 301 -7.17 -16.31 37.74
N PHE A 302 -6.00 -16.06 37.15
CA PHE A 302 -4.78 -16.84 37.39
C PHE A 302 -4.36 -16.93 38.87
N ARG A 303 -4.80 -15.97 39.69
CA ARG A 303 -4.52 -15.91 41.14
C ARG A 303 -5.32 -16.91 41.96
N LEU A 304 -6.46 -17.36 41.44
CA LEU A 304 -7.35 -18.28 42.14
C LEU A 304 -6.99 -19.75 41.90
N ILE A 305 -6.04 -20.01 41.00
CA ILE A 305 -5.79 -21.34 40.47
C ILE A 305 -4.54 -21.93 41.09
N GLN A 306 -4.61 -23.22 41.41
CA GLN A 306 -3.44 -24.02 41.76
C GLN A 306 -2.79 -24.51 40.47
N LEU A 307 -1.47 -24.34 40.38
CA LEU A 307 -0.70 -24.54 39.15
C LEU A 307 -0.80 -25.95 38.55
N ASP A 308 -1.23 -26.93 39.36
CA ASP A 308 -1.25 -28.35 39.00
C ASP A 308 -2.57 -28.77 38.31
N ASP A 309 -3.60 -27.92 38.33
CA ASP A 309 -4.96 -28.28 37.86
C ASP A 309 -5.31 -27.77 36.44
N ILE A 310 -4.36 -27.18 35.72
CA ILE A 310 -4.64 -26.56 34.42
C ILE A 310 -4.28 -27.52 33.28
N GLU A 311 -5.30 -28.05 32.60
CA GLU A 311 -5.13 -28.64 31.27
C GLU A 311 -5.08 -27.53 30.19
N PRO A 312 -4.08 -27.55 29.30
CA PRO A 312 -3.94 -26.52 28.29
C PRO A 312 -4.87 -26.74 27.09
N GLU A 313 -6.01 -26.08 27.11
CA GLU A 313 -6.81 -25.83 25.90
C GLU A 313 -6.38 -24.50 25.27
N SER A 314 -5.16 -24.44 24.71
CA SER A 314 -4.72 -23.26 23.94
C SER A 314 -4.37 -23.65 22.51
N SER A 315 -4.95 -22.94 21.54
CA SER A 315 -4.56 -23.09 20.14
C SER A 315 -3.16 -22.52 19.90
N ALA A 316 -2.51 -22.93 18.81
CA ALA A 316 -1.24 -22.34 18.39
C ALA A 316 -1.38 -20.84 18.09
N ALA A 317 -2.54 -20.41 17.58
CA ALA A 317 -2.85 -19.01 17.29
C ALA A 317 -2.91 -18.17 18.58
N ASP A 318 -3.51 -18.69 19.64
CA ASP A 318 -3.58 -18.02 20.95
C ASP A 318 -2.18 -17.81 21.52
N SER A 319 -1.34 -18.84 21.44
CA SER A 319 0.06 -18.77 21.89
C SER A 319 0.87 -17.75 21.09
N ALA A 320 0.69 -17.69 19.77
CA ALA A 320 1.34 -16.70 18.92
C ALA A 320 0.88 -15.27 19.23
N LEU A 321 -0.42 -15.06 19.46
CA LEU A 321 -0.98 -13.76 19.83
C LEU A 321 -0.45 -13.26 21.19
N VAL A 322 -0.46 -14.12 22.21
CA VAL A 322 0.10 -13.80 23.53
C VAL A 322 1.60 -13.52 23.43
N TRP A 323 2.34 -14.32 22.66
CA TRP A 323 3.76 -14.08 22.43
C TRP A 323 4.01 -12.72 21.81
N SER A 324 3.22 -12.34 20.80
CA SER A 324 3.33 -11.04 20.15
C SER A 324 3.11 -9.87 21.11
N MET A 325 2.15 -9.98 22.03
CA MET A 325 1.93 -8.98 23.10
C MET A 325 3.10 -8.90 24.09
N LEU A 326 3.67 -10.05 24.46
CA LEU A 326 4.83 -10.13 25.37
C LEU A 326 6.10 -9.53 24.75
N LYS A 327 6.20 -9.44 23.42
CA LYS A 327 7.28 -8.69 22.75
C LYS A 327 7.17 -7.18 22.99
N PHE A 328 5.98 -6.62 23.19
CA PHE A 328 5.81 -5.20 23.53
C PHE A 328 6.09 -4.91 25.00
N GLU A 329 5.50 -5.72 25.88
CA GLU A 329 5.63 -5.59 27.33
C GLU A 329 5.64 -6.98 27.97
N SER A 330 6.80 -7.43 28.43
CA SER A 330 6.98 -8.80 28.91
C SER A 330 6.54 -9.01 30.36
N ASP A 331 6.39 -7.92 31.13
CA ASP A 331 5.91 -7.94 32.52
C ASP A 331 4.42 -7.57 32.63
N ILE A 332 3.70 -7.52 31.51
CA ILE A 332 2.25 -7.38 31.49
C ILE A 332 1.58 -8.50 32.31
N LEU A 333 0.59 -8.14 33.12
CA LEU A 333 -0.09 -9.11 33.97
C LEU A 333 -1.01 -10.03 33.15
N PRO A 334 -1.19 -11.29 33.56
CA PRO A 334 -2.09 -12.20 32.87
C PRO A 334 -3.54 -11.71 32.77
N CYS A 335 -4.01 -10.91 33.74
CA CYS A 335 -5.33 -10.28 33.65
C CYS A 335 -5.43 -9.29 32.49
N ASP A 336 -4.36 -8.51 32.25
CA ASP A 336 -4.34 -7.51 31.18
C ASP A 336 -4.16 -8.21 29.82
N LEU A 337 -3.31 -9.25 29.75
CA LEU A 337 -3.21 -10.13 28.58
C LEU A 337 -4.54 -10.81 28.23
N ALA A 338 -5.30 -11.26 29.22
CA ALA A 338 -6.62 -11.86 29.03
C ALA A 338 -7.54 -10.93 28.23
N VAL A 339 -7.55 -9.64 28.60
CA VAL A 339 -8.37 -8.62 27.94
C VAL A 339 -7.86 -8.34 26.53
N LEU A 340 -6.54 -8.16 26.35
CA LEU A 340 -5.93 -7.84 25.06
C LEU A 340 -6.08 -8.98 24.04
N CYS A 341 -5.86 -10.23 24.49
CA CYS A 341 -5.89 -11.41 23.64
C CYS A 341 -7.28 -12.07 23.56
N LYS A 342 -8.27 -11.56 24.32
CA LYS A 342 -9.60 -12.18 24.47
C LYS A 342 -9.56 -13.64 24.91
N LEU A 343 -8.68 -13.95 25.88
CA LEU A 343 -8.51 -15.27 26.45
C LEU A 343 -8.92 -15.28 27.93
N PRO A 344 -9.35 -16.42 28.49
CA PRO A 344 -9.45 -16.59 29.94
C PRO A 344 -8.11 -16.24 30.62
N CYS A 345 -8.17 -15.54 31.75
CA CYS A 345 -6.98 -15.06 32.44
C CYS A 345 -6.01 -16.18 32.84
N ARG A 346 -6.56 -17.32 33.27
CA ARG A 346 -5.81 -18.55 33.53
C ARG A 346 -5.02 -19.07 32.34
N GLN A 347 -5.61 -19.02 31.15
CA GLN A 347 -5.01 -19.51 29.91
C GLN A 347 -3.88 -18.58 29.46
N ALA A 348 -4.10 -17.26 29.53
CA ALA A 348 -3.05 -16.27 29.26
C ALA A 348 -1.84 -16.44 30.19
N PHE A 349 -2.08 -16.71 31.49
CA PHE A 349 -1.02 -17.00 32.45
C PHE A 349 -0.26 -18.28 32.12
N PHE A 350 -0.99 -19.36 31.80
CA PHE A 350 -0.41 -20.63 31.42
C PHE A 350 0.50 -20.50 30.18
N ILE A 351 0.00 -19.89 29.11
CA ILE A 351 0.76 -19.62 27.88
C ILE A 351 2.01 -18.78 28.19
N ARG A 352 1.87 -17.71 28.98
CA ARG A 352 3.01 -16.87 29.36
C ARG A 352 4.10 -17.69 30.07
N ARG A 353 3.73 -18.58 31.01
CA ARG A 353 4.68 -19.40 31.76
C ARG A 353 5.44 -20.38 30.86
N GLN A 354 4.81 -20.86 29.79
CA GLN A 354 5.50 -21.67 28.77
C GLN A 354 6.48 -20.85 27.94
N LEU A 355 6.11 -19.62 27.58
CA LEU A 355 6.91 -18.74 26.73
C LEU A 355 8.07 -18.05 27.47
N ILE A 356 7.91 -17.75 28.76
CA ILE A 356 8.90 -17.05 29.59
C ILE A 356 9.14 -17.86 30.85
N SER A 357 10.30 -18.51 30.94
CA SER A 357 10.67 -19.34 32.08
C SER A 357 11.08 -18.51 33.31
N ASP A 358 10.54 -18.85 34.48
CA ASP A 358 10.91 -18.21 35.75
C ASP A 358 12.42 -18.35 36.05
N THR A 359 13.05 -19.46 35.68
CA THR A 359 14.50 -19.66 35.89
C THR A 359 15.35 -18.71 35.06
N GLU A 360 14.90 -18.36 33.85
CA GLU A 360 15.57 -17.39 32.99
C GLU A 360 15.43 -15.97 33.55
N VAL A 361 14.22 -15.60 33.97
CA VAL A 361 13.93 -14.32 34.62
C VAL A 361 14.77 -14.14 35.89
N GLU A 362 14.83 -15.16 36.76
CA GLU A 362 15.66 -15.12 37.96
C GLU A 362 17.15 -14.98 37.65
N THR A 363 17.65 -15.74 36.67
CA THR A 363 19.05 -15.71 36.25
C THR A 363 19.42 -14.31 35.73
N ARG A 364 18.54 -13.71 34.93
CA ARG A 364 18.68 -12.35 34.41
C ARG A 364 18.68 -11.32 35.54
N ASN A 365 17.72 -11.40 36.46
CA ASN A 365 17.65 -10.51 37.62
C ASN A 365 18.92 -10.59 38.50
N LYS A 366 19.48 -11.80 38.70
CA LYS A 366 20.75 -11.99 39.40
C LYS A 366 21.92 -11.33 38.67
N LYS A 367 21.97 -11.40 37.33
CA LYS A 367 22.99 -10.70 36.52
C LYS A 367 22.90 -9.18 36.64
N VAL A 368 21.69 -8.61 36.51
CA VAL A 368 21.47 -7.15 36.63
C VAL A 368 21.84 -6.62 38.00
N ARG A 369 21.54 -7.35 39.08
CA ARG A 369 21.95 -6.99 40.44
C ARG A 369 23.48 -6.94 40.59
N ARG A 370 24.19 -7.93 40.02
CA ARG A 370 25.66 -7.99 40.06
C ARG A 370 26.32 -6.88 39.24
N SER A 371 25.74 -6.46 38.11
CA SER A 371 26.28 -5.36 37.32
C SER A 371 26.04 -4.00 37.96
N GLY A 372 24.86 -3.80 38.59
CA GLY A 372 24.53 -2.57 39.31
C GLY A 372 25.41 -2.33 40.55
N GLU A 373 25.88 -3.39 41.21
CA GLU A 373 26.75 -3.28 42.38
C GLU A 373 28.20 -2.88 42.03
N LYS A 374 28.61 -3.02 40.76
CA LYS A 374 29.95 -2.66 40.28
C LYS A 374 30.04 -1.36 39.49
N GLN A 375 28.91 -0.78 39.10
CA GLN A 375 28.92 0.55 38.50
C GLN A 375 29.02 1.57 39.63
N ASP A 376 30.24 2.08 39.83
CA ASP A 376 30.46 3.34 40.54
C ASP A 376 29.41 4.35 40.08
N LYS A 377 28.76 5.01 41.07
CA LYS A 377 27.67 5.98 40.86
C LYS A 377 27.93 6.76 39.57
N PRO A 378 27.05 6.65 38.54
CA PRO A 378 27.23 7.45 37.34
C PRO A 378 27.30 8.90 37.81
N THR A 379 28.49 9.50 37.69
CA THR A 379 28.64 10.92 37.91
C THR A 379 27.74 11.55 36.86
N PHE A 380 26.82 12.42 37.30
CA PHE A 380 25.88 13.15 36.45
C PHE A 380 26.58 14.15 35.49
N GLY A 381 27.83 13.91 35.12
CA GLY A 381 28.55 14.65 34.09
C GLY A 381 28.26 14.01 32.74
N ASN A 382 27.52 14.74 31.90
CA ASN A 382 27.34 14.46 30.46
C ASN A 382 26.28 13.43 30.08
N CYS A 383 25.15 13.34 30.80
CA CYS A 383 23.93 12.92 30.13
C CYS A 383 23.56 14.01 29.11
N PHE A 384 23.53 13.60 27.84
CA PHE A 384 23.03 14.29 26.64
C PHE A 384 22.45 15.70 26.87
N PRO A 385 22.89 16.73 26.12
CA PRO A 385 22.15 17.98 26.11
C PRO A 385 20.72 17.63 25.74
N LEU A 386 19.78 17.96 26.64
CA LEU A 386 18.41 18.23 26.28
C LEU A 386 18.51 19.21 25.11
N LEU A 387 18.44 18.69 23.89
CA LEU A 387 18.16 19.47 22.70
C LEU A 387 16.73 19.94 22.89
N LEU A 388 16.58 21.00 23.69
CA LEU A 388 15.47 21.91 23.61
C LEU A 388 15.33 22.23 22.13
N PHE A 389 14.21 21.85 21.55
CA PHE A 389 13.78 22.24 20.22
C PHE A 389 13.55 23.76 20.21
N THR A 390 14.62 24.53 20.24
CA THR A 390 14.65 25.83 19.59
C THR A 390 15.06 25.55 18.15
N PRO A 391 14.22 25.86 17.15
CA PRO A 391 14.66 25.82 15.76
C PRO A 391 15.90 26.71 15.68
N ALA A 392 17.05 26.13 15.33
CA ALA A 392 18.20 26.95 14.99
C ALA A 392 17.76 27.86 13.83
N PRO A 393 17.99 29.19 13.90
CA PRO A 393 17.75 30.05 12.76
C PRO A 393 18.53 29.47 11.58
N HIS A 394 17.79 29.12 10.53
CA HIS A 394 18.35 28.66 9.28
C HIS A 394 19.43 29.67 8.88
N PRO A 395 20.67 29.26 8.57
CA PRO A 395 21.62 30.19 7.98
C PRO A 395 20.97 30.68 6.69
N SER A 396 20.65 31.96 6.67
CA SER A 396 20.24 32.70 5.48
C SER A 396 21.44 32.70 4.53
N GLN A 397 21.63 31.60 3.80
CA GLN A 397 22.25 31.69 2.49
C GLN A 397 21.19 32.24 1.56
N GLU A 398 21.02 33.56 1.59
CA GLU A 398 20.50 34.32 0.47
C GLU A 398 21.45 34.12 -0.72
N LYS A 399 21.31 33.00 -1.42
CA LYS A 399 21.55 32.99 -2.85
C LYS A 399 20.22 33.40 -3.48
N HIS A 400 20.07 34.71 -3.65
CA HIS A 400 19.07 35.27 -4.55
C HIS A 400 19.24 34.61 -5.93
N TRP A 401 18.37 33.67 -6.26
CA TRP A 401 18.09 33.35 -7.64
C TRP A 401 17.22 34.49 -8.15
N ASN A 402 17.84 35.37 -8.95
CA ASN A 402 17.17 36.50 -9.56
C ASN A 402 16.32 35.96 -10.72
N CYS A 403 15.01 35.77 -10.50
CA CYS A 403 14.06 35.30 -11.52
C CYS A 403 13.70 36.37 -12.58
N ASN A 404 14.58 37.35 -12.84
CA ASN A 404 14.31 38.43 -13.79
C ASN A 404 14.90 38.21 -15.20
N ASP A 405 15.54 37.09 -15.49
CA ASP A 405 16.14 36.82 -16.80
C ASP A 405 15.34 35.82 -17.65
N ILE A 406 14.00 35.86 -17.58
CA ILE A 406 13.13 35.27 -18.60
C ILE A 406 12.02 36.28 -18.89
N ASN A 407 12.26 37.12 -19.90
CA ASN A 407 11.27 37.82 -20.71
C ASN A 407 11.76 37.82 -22.15
#